data_AF-A0A1Q2CXB6-F1
#
_entry.id   AF-A0A1Q2CXB6-F1
#
_cell.length_a   1.000
_cell.length_b   1.000
_cell.length_c   1.000
_cell.angle_alpha   90.00
_cell.angle_beta   90.00
_cell.angle_gamma   90.00
#
_symmetry.space_group_name_H-M   'P 1'
#
loop_
_entity.id
_entity.type
_entity.pdbx_description
1 polymer ?
#
loop_
_entity_poly.entity_id
_entity_poly.type
_entity_poly.pdbx_seq_one_letter_code
_entity_poly.pdbx_strand_id
1 'polypeptide(L)'
;MNDPFADPEVQAAMKAAGIVHRPGQAEQMLEQLMPLLLAEGVDFDDPDLDLDRANEALGLAVERHNLELSTPVGPDRELALAVLSEFTRVFSLEGAEAAQQFLTVVPSDPLPGLPTVAQVIGVSLGLLDSWCLNRRQLEFIAEWYPDKAAYAAAQDALKFARAGEAFNGTTVLIRVHAGKAVLHGAALAVCSYLIAAAEDEGVSIESMASRILGAHRAGLRRQPASPRLSSSARRMVKGFQGFLEKEGTPSEALDGAMIAFRDLIDLAGEAKLDLRKPTHMASIVDRVLELEDELDVDAYLYTLEAYTRFRISLGVATDLWTVANATVTNLLGDELGELLYLAMSPSGTDEETVAVTDLPVVKGIGPLLDWIGKGQPLTDKGSLRRADIERVAGFIGIAAKGVNSRSHRPTDHILRVRSMTEIPTLAIWWEALLDSRLIEVKGTRVLPGDEAESGAFNEADLRAGFVVDLGVLALGGYGLDDHIATLTMTMSALELLMSTLLEDIEGGQALAAELAELPGTQLLLAHGSVPSRELLEPFRQVGIEHLRELATIGLLRSTGTDRFTVPGPLRGIVARIVTEVRESILRVARS
;
A
#
# COMPACT_ATOMS: atom_id res chain seq x y z
N MET A 1 43.62 -0.43 -15.81
CA MET A 1 43.49 -1.70 -15.06
C MET A 1 42.36 -2.45 -15.75
N ASN A 2 42.59 -3.64 -16.34
CA ASN A 2 41.59 -4.26 -17.23
C ASN A 2 40.34 -4.65 -16.43
N ASP A 3 39.23 -3.99 -16.73
CA ASP A 3 37.91 -4.35 -16.22
C ASP A 3 37.58 -5.79 -16.66
N PRO A 4 37.43 -6.75 -15.72
CA PRO A 4 37.09 -8.12 -16.05
C PRO A 4 35.69 -8.25 -16.68
N PHE A 5 34.84 -7.22 -16.59
CA PHE A 5 33.52 -7.14 -17.24
C PHE A 5 33.59 -6.58 -18.67
N ALA A 6 34.74 -6.06 -19.11
CA ALA A 6 34.97 -5.65 -20.49
C ALA A 6 35.40 -6.83 -21.39
N ASP A 7 35.58 -8.04 -20.83
CA ASP A 7 35.89 -9.24 -21.58
C ASP A 7 34.66 -9.69 -22.42
N PRO A 8 34.78 -9.81 -23.76
CA PRO A 8 33.68 -10.22 -24.63
C PRO A 8 33.08 -11.59 -24.28
N GLU A 9 33.88 -12.52 -23.76
CA GLU A 9 33.40 -13.85 -23.36
C GLU A 9 32.55 -13.75 -22.08
N VAL A 10 32.95 -12.89 -21.14
CA VAL A 10 32.21 -12.62 -19.90
C VAL A 10 30.90 -11.91 -20.20
N GLN A 11 30.90 -10.90 -21.08
CA GLN A 11 29.68 -10.21 -21.50
C GLN A 11 28.69 -11.13 -22.23
N ALA A 12 29.19 -12.03 -23.08
CA ALA A 12 28.35 -13.01 -23.77
C ALA A 12 27.72 -14.01 -22.79
N ALA A 13 28.48 -14.47 -21.78
CA ALA A 13 27.99 -15.35 -20.73
C ALA A 13 26.95 -14.67 -19.82
N MET A 14 27.19 -13.41 -19.43
CA MET A 14 26.26 -12.62 -18.62
C MET A 14 24.95 -12.34 -19.37
N LYS A 15 25.02 -12.01 -20.66
CA LYS A 15 23.84 -11.81 -21.51
C LYS A 15 23.03 -13.09 -21.70
N ALA A 16 23.69 -14.25 -21.82
CA ALA A 16 23.02 -15.54 -21.86
C ALA A 16 22.34 -15.92 -20.52
N ALA A 17 22.85 -15.41 -19.40
CA ALA A 17 22.31 -15.61 -18.06
C ALA A 17 21.31 -14.52 -17.62
N GLY A 18 21.02 -13.52 -18.47
CA GLY A 18 20.13 -12.40 -18.13
C GLY A 18 20.72 -11.41 -17.11
N ILE A 19 22.03 -11.45 -16.86
CA ILE A 19 22.72 -10.59 -15.89
C ILE A 19 23.14 -9.30 -16.59
N VAL A 20 22.64 -8.15 -16.11
CA VAL A 20 23.00 -6.81 -16.59
C VAL A 20 24.02 -6.19 -15.64
N HIS A 21 25.22 -5.86 -16.13
CA HIS A 21 26.21 -5.10 -15.37
C HIS A 21 25.72 -3.65 -15.18
N ARG A 22 25.64 -3.19 -13.92
CA ARG A 22 25.37 -1.79 -13.58
C ARG A 22 26.66 -1.20 -12.99
N PRO A 23 27.28 -0.17 -13.61
CA PRO A 23 28.49 0.45 -13.06
C PRO A 23 28.24 1.00 -11.65
N GLY A 24 29.29 1.05 -10.82
CA GLY A 24 29.20 1.56 -9.45
C GLY A 24 28.88 3.06 -9.40
N GLN A 25 28.31 3.55 -8.28
CA GLN A 25 27.90 4.97 -8.14
C GLN A 25 29.04 5.97 -8.35
N ALA A 26 30.27 5.63 -7.94
CA ALA A 26 31.44 6.48 -8.13
C ALA A 26 31.86 6.60 -9.61
N GLU A 27 31.68 5.54 -10.40
CA GLU A 27 32.00 5.50 -11.82
C GLU A 27 30.96 6.30 -12.63
N GLN A 28 29.67 6.16 -12.30
CA GLN A 28 28.59 6.97 -12.89
C GLN A 28 28.76 8.47 -12.61
N MET A 29 29.17 8.83 -11.39
CA MET A 29 29.43 10.23 -11.04
C MET A 29 30.66 10.78 -11.77
N LEU A 30 31.71 9.97 -11.95
CA LEU A 30 32.89 10.35 -12.71
C LEU A 30 32.54 10.56 -14.20
N GLU A 31 31.71 9.69 -14.78
CA GLU A 31 31.19 9.83 -16.15
C GLU A 31 30.44 11.15 -16.36
N GLN A 32 29.62 11.57 -15.39
CA GLN A 32 28.86 12.83 -15.45
C GLN A 32 29.76 14.06 -15.35
N LEU A 33 30.83 14.00 -14.55
CA LEU A 33 31.77 15.10 -14.35
C LEU A 33 32.83 15.19 -15.47
N MET A 34 33.05 14.11 -16.21
CA MET A 34 34.11 14.01 -17.23
C MET A 34 34.07 15.11 -18.31
N PRO A 35 32.91 15.54 -18.85
CA PRO A 35 32.86 16.67 -19.76
C PRO A 35 33.37 17.99 -19.15
N LEU A 36 33.09 18.22 -17.87
CA LEU A 36 33.52 19.42 -17.14
C LEU A 36 35.01 19.35 -16.80
N LEU A 37 35.51 18.16 -16.45
CA LEU A 37 36.92 17.91 -16.19
C LEU A 37 37.77 18.10 -17.45
N LEU A 38 37.31 17.58 -18.59
CA LEU A 38 37.95 17.78 -19.89
C LEU A 38 37.96 19.25 -20.32
N ALA A 39 36.89 20.01 -19.98
CA ALA A 39 36.84 21.45 -20.23
C ALA A 39 37.88 22.24 -19.41
N GLU A 40 38.25 21.75 -18.23
CA GLU A 40 39.36 22.27 -17.41
C GLU A 40 40.74 21.72 -17.81
N GLY A 41 40.78 20.88 -18.86
CA GLY A 41 41.99 20.27 -19.40
C GLY A 41 42.58 19.17 -18.52
N VAL A 42 41.72 18.47 -17.75
CA VAL A 42 42.08 17.31 -16.93
C VAL A 42 41.49 16.05 -17.56
N ASP A 43 42.37 15.08 -17.85
CA ASP A 43 42.03 13.78 -18.41
C ASP A 43 42.55 12.68 -17.48
N PHE A 44 41.65 11.82 -16.98
CA PHE A 44 42.00 10.74 -16.05
C PHE A 44 42.66 9.54 -16.75
N ASP A 45 42.63 9.51 -18.09
CA ASP A 45 43.36 8.53 -18.89
C ASP A 45 44.80 8.98 -19.21
N ASP A 46 45.21 10.19 -18.79
CA ASP A 46 46.58 10.68 -18.94
C ASP A 46 47.53 10.01 -17.92
N PRO A 47 48.54 9.23 -18.37
CA PRO A 47 49.49 8.58 -17.48
C PRO A 47 50.38 9.55 -16.69
N ASP A 48 50.46 10.82 -17.09
CA ASP A 48 51.26 11.86 -16.44
C ASP A 48 50.40 12.88 -15.65
N LEU A 49 49.16 12.51 -15.28
CA LEU A 49 48.22 13.38 -14.59
C LEU A 49 48.76 13.94 -13.26
N ASP A 50 48.73 15.27 -13.14
CA ASP A 50 49.01 15.98 -11.89
C ASP A 50 47.81 15.85 -10.92
N LEU A 51 48.00 15.12 -9.83
CA LEU A 51 46.96 14.82 -8.84
C LEU A 51 46.46 16.07 -8.10
N ASP A 52 47.28 17.08 -7.88
CA ASP A 52 46.86 18.31 -7.20
C ASP A 52 45.93 19.12 -8.12
N ARG A 53 46.31 19.23 -9.39
CA ARG A 53 45.49 19.85 -10.43
C ARG A 53 44.20 19.06 -10.70
N ALA A 54 44.25 17.73 -10.66
CA ALA A 54 43.08 16.88 -10.81
C ALA A 54 42.07 17.08 -9.67
N ASN A 55 42.55 17.20 -8.42
CA ASN A 55 41.68 17.45 -7.26
C ASN A 55 41.02 18.84 -7.32
N GLU A 56 41.76 19.88 -7.72
CA GLU A 56 41.20 21.22 -7.90
C GLU A 56 40.14 21.26 -9.02
N ALA A 57 40.43 20.62 -10.15
CA ALA A 57 39.49 20.50 -11.27
C ALA A 57 38.25 19.68 -10.91
N LEU A 58 38.39 18.60 -10.12
CA LEU A 58 37.26 17.85 -9.57
C LEU A 58 36.37 18.73 -8.69
N GLY A 59 36.96 19.54 -7.81
CA GLY A 59 36.21 20.50 -6.99
C GLY A 59 35.39 21.47 -7.84
N LEU A 60 36.03 22.09 -8.82
CA LEU A 60 35.37 23.03 -9.75
C LEU A 60 34.31 22.35 -10.62
N ALA A 61 34.57 21.13 -11.10
CA ALA A 61 33.62 20.36 -11.91
C ALA A 61 32.37 19.99 -11.09
N VAL A 62 32.55 19.55 -9.83
CA VAL A 62 31.43 19.27 -8.91
C VAL A 62 30.63 20.54 -8.63
N GLU A 63 31.30 21.66 -8.36
CA GLU A 63 30.63 22.95 -8.13
C GLU A 63 29.82 23.39 -9.36
N ARG A 64 30.39 23.31 -10.56
CA ARG A 64 29.69 23.64 -11.81
C ARG A 64 28.54 22.69 -12.10
N HIS A 65 28.74 21.40 -11.92
CA HIS A 65 27.69 20.41 -12.11
C HIS A 65 26.51 20.64 -11.16
N ASN A 66 26.79 20.91 -9.88
CA ASN A 66 25.75 21.25 -8.91
C ASN A 66 25.02 22.56 -9.28
N LEU A 67 25.75 23.56 -9.77
CA LEU A 67 25.17 24.83 -10.22
C LEU A 67 24.30 24.66 -11.47
N GLU A 68 24.70 23.78 -12.41
CA GLU A 68 23.88 23.41 -13.57
C GLU A 68 22.58 22.71 -13.14
N LEU A 69 22.66 21.80 -12.17
CA LEU A 69 21.49 21.13 -11.60
C LEU A 69 20.56 22.07 -10.83
N SER A 70 21.09 23.06 -10.11
CA SER A 70 20.30 24.00 -9.33
C SER A 70 19.84 25.23 -10.11
N THR A 71 20.26 25.42 -11.37
CA THR A 71 19.89 26.57 -12.20
C THR A 71 19.19 26.12 -13.49
N PRO A 72 18.01 25.47 -13.39
CA PRO A 72 17.34 24.96 -14.57
C PRO A 72 16.96 26.08 -15.53
N VAL A 73 17.06 25.81 -16.83
CA VAL A 73 16.66 26.70 -17.92
C VAL A 73 15.71 25.97 -18.87
N GLY A 74 14.93 26.72 -19.65
CA GLY A 74 14.03 26.12 -20.64
C GLY A 74 12.99 25.18 -20.00
N PRO A 75 12.77 23.97 -20.55
CA PRO A 75 11.72 23.05 -20.09
C PRO A 75 11.81 22.66 -18.61
N ASP A 76 13.01 22.43 -18.08
CA ASP A 76 13.19 22.02 -16.68
C ASP A 76 12.79 23.12 -15.70
N ARG A 77 13.02 24.39 -16.11
CA ARG A 77 12.54 25.55 -15.35
C ARG A 77 11.02 25.64 -15.41
N GLU A 78 10.40 25.34 -16.54
CA GLU A 78 8.93 25.31 -16.68
C GLU A 78 8.32 24.22 -15.79
N LEU A 79 8.94 23.05 -15.71
CA LEU A 79 8.52 21.95 -14.83
C LEU A 79 8.62 22.35 -13.35
N ALA A 80 9.73 22.95 -12.93
CA ALA A 80 9.89 23.43 -11.56
C ALA A 80 8.84 24.50 -11.19
N LEU A 81 8.53 25.42 -12.12
CA LEU A 81 7.46 26.42 -11.93
C LEU A 81 6.06 25.79 -11.87
N ALA A 82 5.81 24.72 -12.62
CA ALA A 82 4.57 23.97 -12.56
C ALA A 82 4.39 23.29 -11.20
N VAL A 83 5.45 22.68 -10.64
CA VAL A 83 5.44 22.13 -9.28
C VAL A 83 5.12 23.20 -8.24
N LEU A 84 5.70 24.40 -8.34
CA LEU A 84 5.39 25.49 -7.39
C LEU A 84 3.96 26.02 -7.53
N SER A 85 3.44 26.06 -8.77
CA SER A 85 2.05 26.46 -9.03
C SER A 85 1.07 25.45 -8.44
N GLU A 86 1.36 24.16 -8.62
CA GLU A 86 0.52 23.07 -8.13
C GLU A 86 0.60 22.94 -6.62
N PHE A 87 1.80 23.02 -6.02
CA PHE A 87 1.95 23.09 -4.57
C PHE A 87 1.13 24.22 -3.96
N THR A 88 1.15 25.41 -4.57
CA THR A 88 0.36 26.56 -4.11
C THR A 88 -1.15 26.30 -4.24
N ARG A 89 -1.58 25.60 -5.29
CA ARG A 89 -2.98 25.20 -5.49
C ARG A 89 -3.42 24.22 -4.42
N VAL A 90 -2.68 23.12 -4.23
CA VAL A 90 -2.94 22.10 -3.21
C VAL A 90 -2.95 22.73 -1.83
N PHE A 91 -1.97 23.58 -1.50
CA PHE A 91 -1.92 24.29 -0.22
C PHE A 91 -3.17 25.15 0.00
N SER A 92 -3.66 25.82 -1.04
CA SER A 92 -4.84 26.69 -0.94
C SER A 92 -6.17 25.94 -0.84
N LEU A 93 -6.28 24.74 -1.43
CA LEU A 93 -7.55 24.02 -1.52
C LEU A 93 -7.67 22.90 -0.49
N GLU A 94 -6.57 22.20 -0.24
CA GLU A 94 -6.50 20.94 0.52
C GLU A 94 -5.69 21.12 1.82
N GLY A 95 -4.93 22.21 1.94
CA GLY A 95 -4.21 22.60 3.15
C GLY A 95 -2.75 22.15 3.21
N ALA A 96 -2.12 22.41 4.35
CA ALA A 96 -0.67 22.26 4.52
C ALA A 96 -0.18 20.80 4.48
N GLU A 97 -0.99 19.85 4.94
CA GLU A 97 -0.64 18.41 4.96
C GLU A 97 -0.62 17.82 3.55
N ALA A 98 -1.67 18.04 2.75
CA ALA A 98 -1.72 17.61 1.35
C ALA A 98 -0.59 18.24 0.53
N ALA A 99 -0.31 19.53 0.74
CA ALA A 99 0.79 20.21 0.05
C ALA A 99 2.17 19.62 0.42
N GLN A 100 2.36 19.19 1.67
CA GLN A 100 3.57 18.50 2.09
C GLN A 100 3.72 17.14 1.40
N GLN A 101 2.63 16.38 1.30
CA GLN A 101 2.64 15.08 0.62
C GLN A 101 2.94 15.23 -0.87
N PHE A 102 2.38 16.24 -1.54
CA PHE A 102 2.65 16.55 -2.95
C PHE A 102 4.15 16.69 -3.27
N LEU A 103 4.96 17.28 -2.38
CA LEU A 103 6.40 17.44 -2.64
C LEU A 103 7.20 16.13 -2.52
N THR A 104 6.62 15.06 -1.98
CA THR A 104 7.30 13.76 -1.87
C THR A 104 7.47 13.07 -3.21
N VAL A 105 6.66 13.42 -4.21
CA VAL A 105 6.75 12.88 -5.58
C VAL A 105 7.87 13.51 -6.41
N VAL A 106 8.50 14.59 -5.92
CA VAL A 106 9.60 15.26 -6.61
C VAL A 106 10.87 14.42 -6.46
N PRO A 107 11.40 13.84 -7.54
CA PRO A 107 12.54 12.93 -7.45
C PRO A 107 13.84 13.69 -7.14
N SER A 108 14.75 13.02 -6.42
CA SER A 108 16.10 13.57 -6.21
C SER A 108 16.94 13.48 -7.48
N ASP A 109 16.72 12.45 -8.29
CA ASP A 109 17.42 12.21 -9.55
C ASP A 109 16.56 12.62 -10.76
N PRO A 110 17.17 12.91 -11.94
CA PRO A 110 16.42 13.29 -13.13
C PRO A 110 15.48 12.19 -13.62
N LEU A 111 14.18 12.47 -13.67
CA LEU A 111 13.17 11.62 -14.31
C LEU A 111 12.49 12.35 -15.48
N PRO A 112 12.19 11.66 -16.60
CA PRO A 112 11.53 12.29 -17.73
C PRO A 112 10.20 12.96 -17.34
N GLY A 113 10.11 14.28 -17.57
CA GLY A 113 8.88 15.04 -17.34
C GLY A 113 8.65 15.50 -15.90
N LEU A 114 9.61 15.28 -15.00
CA LEU A 114 9.57 15.79 -13.61
C LEU A 114 10.84 16.60 -13.31
N PRO A 115 10.72 17.73 -12.59
CA PRO A 115 11.90 18.46 -12.13
C PRO A 115 12.54 17.73 -10.94
N THR A 116 13.84 17.91 -10.74
CA THR A 116 14.51 17.37 -9.55
C THR A 116 14.33 18.25 -8.33
N VAL A 117 14.58 17.70 -7.15
CA VAL A 117 14.62 18.45 -5.88
C VAL A 117 15.54 19.69 -5.99
N ALA A 118 16.73 19.53 -6.57
CA ALA A 118 17.69 20.63 -6.74
C ALA A 118 17.15 21.75 -7.65
N GLN A 119 16.47 21.37 -8.73
CA GLN A 119 15.86 22.31 -9.67
C GLN A 119 14.72 23.10 -9.03
N VAL A 120 13.84 22.44 -8.27
CA VAL A 120 12.73 23.11 -7.56
C VAL A 120 13.27 24.07 -6.51
N ILE A 121 14.22 23.63 -5.67
CA ILE A 121 14.88 24.49 -4.66
C ILE A 121 15.48 25.74 -5.33
N GLY A 122 16.29 25.54 -6.37
CA GLY A 122 16.96 26.63 -7.06
C GLY A 122 16.01 27.65 -7.66
N VAL A 123 14.94 27.20 -8.33
CA VAL A 123 13.90 28.08 -8.87
C VAL A 123 13.17 28.82 -7.76
N SER A 124 12.78 28.15 -6.68
CA SER A 124 12.12 28.79 -5.53
C SER A 124 12.97 29.91 -4.94
N LEU A 125 14.24 29.64 -4.65
CA LEU A 125 15.12 30.62 -4.00
C LEU A 125 15.43 31.80 -4.93
N GLY A 126 15.65 31.55 -6.23
CA GLY A 126 15.85 32.63 -7.21
C GLY A 126 14.62 33.50 -7.42
N LEU A 127 13.41 32.93 -7.35
CA LEU A 127 12.17 33.70 -7.36
C LEU A 127 12.03 34.57 -6.12
N LEU A 128 12.31 34.01 -4.94
CA LEU A 128 12.25 34.74 -3.68
C LEU A 128 13.24 35.91 -3.64
N ASP A 129 14.48 35.72 -4.11
CA ASP A 129 15.47 36.81 -4.25
C ASP A 129 14.92 37.94 -5.13
N SER A 130 14.39 37.59 -6.31
CA SER A 130 13.81 38.56 -7.24
C SER A 130 12.61 39.31 -6.63
N TRP A 131 11.74 38.61 -5.92
CA TRP A 131 10.51 39.18 -5.37
C TRP A 131 10.75 40.04 -4.12
N CYS A 132 11.55 39.55 -3.19
CA CYS A 132 11.84 40.23 -1.93
C CYS A 132 12.71 41.49 -2.13
N LEU A 133 13.51 41.55 -3.18
CA LEU A 133 14.24 42.78 -3.56
C LEU A 133 13.34 43.86 -4.17
N ASN A 134 12.21 43.49 -4.77
CA ASN A 134 11.39 44.38 -5.61
C ASN A 134 10.03 44.80 -5.01
N ARG A 135 9.53 44.18 -3.93
CA ARG A 135 8.26 44.55 -3.28
C ARG A 135 8.41 44.86 -1.78
N ARG A 136 7.50 45.70 -1.24
CA ARG A 136 7.43 46.02 0.20
C ARG A 136 7.31 44.74 1.02
N GLN A 137 7.93 44.74 2.21
CA GLN A 137 7.96 43.63 3.17
C GLN A 137 6.59 42.93 3.28
N LEU A 138 6.49 41.72 2.72
CA LEU A 138 5.38 40.83 3.00
C LEU A 138 5.76 40.00 4.23
N GLU A 139 4.86 40.00 5.22
CA GLU A 139 4.97 39.13 6.39
C GLU A 139 4.68 37.69 5.97
N PHE A 140 5.34 36.74 6.62
CA PHE A 140 5.15 35.32 6.35
C PHE A 140 3.79 34.88 6.89
N ILE A 141 2.89 34.43 6.01
CA ILE A 141 1.47 34.22 6.35
C ILE A 141 1.15 32.79 6.82
N ALA A 142 2.04 31.80 6.60
CA ALA A 142 1.76 30.46 7.09
C ALA A 142 1.80 30.42 8.63
N GLU A 143 0.62 30.38 9.26
CA GLU A 143 0.46 30.23 10.71
C GLU A 143 1.00 28.88 11.21
N TRP A 144 0.99 27.87 10.34
CA TRP A 144 1.42 26.51 10.68
C TRP A 144 1.81 25.69 9.43
N TYR A 145 2.77 24.78 9.60
CA TYR A 145 3.12 23.74 8.63
C TYR A 145 3.55 22.48 9.40
N PRO A 146 3.17 21.26 8.97
CA PRO A 146 3.37 20.06 9.81
C PRO A 146 4.85 19.74 10.06
N ASP A 147 5.70 19.97 9.06
CA ASP A 147 7.16 19.83 9.21
C ASP A 147 7.79 21.12 9.79
N LYS A 148 8.20 21.04 11.06
CA LYS A 148 8.85 22.14 11.78
C LYS A 148 10.19 22.53 11.17
N ALA A 149 10.95 21.59 10.60
CA ALA A 149 12.23 21.89 9.96
C ALA A 149 12.00 22.61 8.63
N ALA A 150 10.98 22.20 7.86
CA ALA A 150 10.58 22.90 6.64
C ALA A 150 10.06 24.32 6.94
N TYR A 151 9.29 24.48 8.01
CA TYR A 151 8.82 25.79 8.47
C TYR A 151 9.99 26.72 8.84
N ALA A 152 10.96 26.21 9.60
CA ALA A 152 12.17 26.97 9.93
C ALA A 152 13.01 27.30 8.67
N ALA A 153 13.13 26.34 7.74
CA ALA A 153 13.80 26.55 6.46
C ALA A 153 13.12 27.63 5.61
N ALA A 154 11.78 27.71 5.61
CA ALA A 154 11.02 28.76 4.93
C ALA A 154 11.32 30.14 5.51
N GLN A 155 11.37 30.25 6.85
CA GLN A 155 11.70 31.50 7.53
C GLN A 155 13.12 31.97 7.22
N ASP A 156 14.09 31.05 7.25
CA ASP A 156 15.48 31.36 6.91
C ASP A 156 15.63 31.71 5.42
N ALA A 157 14.98 30.97 4.51
CA ALA A 157 14.99 31.27 3.08
C ALA A 157 14.47 32.69 2.79
N LEU A 158 13.36 33.09 3.42
CA LEU A 158 12.83 34.46 3.31
C LEU A 158 13.77 35.51 3.91
N LYS A 159 14.45 35.17 5.00
CA LYS A 159 15.46 36.05 5.61
C LYS A 159 16.65 36.28 4.67
N PHE A 160 17.15 35.24 4.02
CA PHE A 160 18.19 35.38 2.99
C PHE A 160 17.68 36.12 1.75
N ALA A 161 16.45 35.85 1.32
CA ALA A 161 15.85 36.46 0.14
C ALA A 161 15.69 37.99 0.26
N ARG A 162 15.41 38.49 1.47
CA ARG A 162 15.37 39.93 1.77
C ARG A 162 16.70 40.64 1.55
N ALA A 163 17.82 39.90 1.55
CA ALA A 163 19.14 40.41 1.19
C ALA A 163 19.52 40.14 -0.28
N GLY A 164 18.68 39.40 -1.03
CA GLY A 164 19.00 38.93 -2.39
C GLY A 164 20.03 37.79 -2.42
N GLU A 165 20.16 37.03 -1.33
CA GLU A 165 21.20 36.02 -1.13
C GLU A 165 20.62 34.61 -0.89
N ALA A 166 19.33 34.37 -1.12
CA ALA A 166 18.71 33.06 -0.88
C ALA A 166 19.29 31.98 -1.78
N PHE A 167 19.43 32.26 -3.09
CA PHE A 167 19.98 31.30 -4.04
C PHE A 167 21.47 31.01 -3.75
N ASN A 168 22.26 32.04 -3.46
CA ASN A 168 23.66 31.87 -3.06
C ASN A 168 23.81 31.16 -1.71
N GLY A 169 22.80 31.29 -0.84
CA GLY A 169 22.73 30.64 0.46
C GLY A 169 22.28 29.17 0.44
N THR A 170 22.01 28.58 -0.73
CA THR A 170 21.45 27.22 -0.85
C THR A 170 22.27 26.17 -0.07
N THR A 171 23.60 26.17 -0.16
CA THR A 171 24.46 25.23 0.58
C THR A 171 24.34 25.41 2.09
N VAL A 172 24.21 26.65 2.56
CA VAL A 172 24.02 26.95 4.00
C VAL A 172 22.66 26.45 4.46
N LEU A 173 21.60 26.70 3.69
CA LEU A 173 20.25 26.23 3.98
C LEU A 173 20.20 24.69 4.04
N ILE A 174 20.78 24.01 3.06
CA ILE A 174 20.83 22.53 3.02
C ILE A 174 21.63 21.98 4.19
N ARG A 175 22.73 22.63 4.58
CA ARG A 175 23.53 22.19 5.74
C ARG A 175 22.79 22.32 7.06
N VAL A 176 21.96 23.36 7.22
CA VAL A 176 21.23 23.63 8.47
C VAL A 176 19.95 22.80 8.56
N HIS A 177 19.21 22.67 7.46
CA HIS A 177 17.85 22.09 7.47
C HIS A 177 17.72 20.74 6.76
N ALA A 178 18.77 20.25 6.08
CA ALA A 178 18.74 19.13 5.13
C ALA A 178 17.91 19.38 3.87
N GLY A 179 18.31 18.77 2.74
CA GLY A 179 17.77 19.07 1.41
C GLY A 179 16.25 18.93 1.28
N LYS A 180 15.67 17.90 1.90
CA LYS A 180 14.21 17.69 1.90
C LYS A 180 13.47 18.82 2.62
N ALA A 181 13.93 19.26 3.79
CA ALA A 181 13.28 20.36 4.48
C ALA A 181 13.46 21.70 3.75
N VAL A 182 14.60 21.89 3.05
CA VAL A 182 14.81 23.06 2.20
C VAL A 182 13.87 23.08 1.00
N LEU A 183 13.60 21.93 0.35
CA LEU A 183 12.59 21.82 -0.70
C LEU A 183 11.22 22.29 -0.21
N HIS A 184 10.76 21.70 0.90
CA HIS A 184 9.46 22.01 1.47
C HIS A 184 9.40 23.46 1.95
N GLY A 185 10.45 23.94 2.61
CA GLY A 185 10.53 25.30 3.11
C GLY A 185 10.58 26.36 2.02
N ALA A 186 11.35 26.13 0.94
CA ALA A 186 11.45 27.05 -0.18
C ALA A 186 10.13 27.13 -0.97
N ALA A 187 9.45 26.00 -1.18
CA ALA A 187 8.12 25.96 -1.78
C ALA A 187 7.07 26.66 -0.90
N LEU A 188 7.11 26.43 0.42
CA LEU A 188 6.24 27.10 1.40
C LEU A 188 6.46 28.61 1.44
N ALA A 189 7.71 29.06 1.36
CA ALA A 189 8.04 30.48 1.28
C ALA A 189 7.49 31.14 0.01
N VAL A 190 7.59 30.46 -1.13
CA VAL A 190 6.98 30.90 -2.41
C VAL A 190 5.46 30.98 -2.30
N CYS A 191 4.81 29.93 -1.79
CA CYS A 191 3.36 29.90 -1.57
C CYS A 191 2.91 31.03 -0.64
N SER A 192 3.60 31.22 0.48
CA SER A 192 3.31 32.29 1.44
C SER A 192 3.41 33.67 0.81
N TYR A 193 4.42 33.90 -0.04
CA TYR A 193 4.53 35.14 -0.80
C TYR A 193 3.35 35.35 -1.76
N LEU A 194 2.93 34.29 -2.47
CA LEU A 194 1.80 34.36 -3.41
C LEU A 194 0.47 34.64 -2.71
N ILE A 195 0.23 34.03 -1.54
CA ILE A 195 -0.94 34.31 -0.71
C ILE A 195 -0.94 35.77 -0.28
N ALA A 196 0.17 36.26 0.28
CA ALA A 196 0.31 37.63 0.73
C ALA A 196 0.11 38.65 -0.40
N ALA A 197 0.67 38.37 -1.58
CA ALA A 197 0.46 39.21 -2.75
C ALA A 197 -0.99 39.18 -3.24
N ALA A 198 -1.68 38.02 -3.15
CA ALA A 198 -3.05 37.86 -3.60
C ALA A 198 -4.02 38.65 -2.70
N GLU A 199 -3.78 38.63 -1.39
CA GLU A 199 -4.51 39.43 -0.42
C GLU A 199 -4.31 40.94 -0.63
N ASP A 200 -3.06 41.39 -0.79
CA ASP A 200 -2.75 42.81 -1.04
C ASP A 200 -3.43 43.35 -2.31
N GLU A 201 -3.54 42.53 -3.35
CA GLU A 201 -4.15 42.91 -4.63
C GLU A 201 -5.64 42.54 -4.77
N GLY A 202 -6.23 41.84 -3.80
CA GLY A 202 -7.64 41.43 -3.80
C GLY A 202 -8.01 40.46 -4.94
N VAL A 203 -7.10 39.58 -5.33
CA VAL A 203 -7.30 38.57 -6.39
C VAL A 203 -7.21 37.15 -5.82
N SER A 204 -7.66 36.13 -6.57
CA SER A 204 -7.48 34.74 -6.14
C SER A 204 -6.00 34.33 -6.18
N ILE A 205 -5.62 33.41 -5.30
CA ILE A 205 -4.28 32.81 -5.26
C ILE A 205 -3.92 32.18 -6.62
N GLU A 206 -4.87 31.50 -7.26
CA GLU A 206 -4.69 30.92 -8.61
C GLU A 206 -4.38 31.99 -9.68
N SER A 207 -5.07 33.13 -9.62
CA SER A 207 -4.83 34.25 -10.53
C SER A 207 -3.47 34.88 -10.28
N MET A 208 -3.08 35.00 -9.00
CA MET A 208 -1.76 35.49 -8.61
C MET A 208 -0.64 34.55 -9.09
N ALA A 209 -0.74 33.26 -8.80
CA ALA A 209 0.21 32.24 -9.21
C ALA A 209 0.37 32.21 -10.74
N SER A 210 -0.74 32.18 -11.48
CA SER A 210 -0.73 32.20 -12.96
C SER A 210 -0.05 33.44 -13.55
N ARG A 211 -0.14 34.58 -12.84
CA ARG A 211 0.44 35.86 -13.29
C ARG A 211 1.93 35.97 -12.94
N ILE A 212 2.32 35.53 -11.73
CA ILE A 212 3.69 35.72 -11.20
C ILE A 212 4.62 34.58 -11.63
N LEU A 213 4.17 33.33 -11.57
CA LEU A 213 4.95 32.17 -12.03
C LEU A 213 4.88 32.00 -13.55
N GLY A 214 3.98 32.74 -14.21
CA GLY A 214 3.68 32.66 -15.63
C GLY A 214 2.61 31.60 -15.94
N ALA A 215 1.99 31.69 -17.13
CA ALA A 215 1.03 30.70 -17.62
C ALA A 215 1.73 29.40 -18.08
N HIS A 216 2.65 28.89 -17.26
CA HIS A 216 3.52 27.75 -17.55
C HIS A 216 2.78 26.46 -17.21
N ARG A 217 1.85 26.12 -18.10
CA ARG A 217 1.32 24.76 -18.26
C ARG A 217 2.11 24.07 -19.36
N ALA A 218 3.21 23.40 -19.03
CA ALA A 218 3.90 22.51 -19.95
C ALA A 218 4.66 21.41 -19.21
N GLY A 219 4.33 20.14 -19.46
CA GLY A 219 5.10 19.00 -18.94
C GLY A 219 4.36 17.68 -18.96
N LEU A 220 3.38 17.50 -18.08
CA LEU A 220 2.53 16.31 -18.08
C LEU A 220 1.47 16.47 -19.17
N ARG A 221 1.78 15.87 -20.32
CA ARG A 221 0.93 15.60 -21.50
C ARG A 221 -0.50 16.18 -21.41
N ARG A 222 -0.75 17.30 -22.12
CA ARG A 222 -2.12 17.74 -22.45
C ARG A 222 -2.92 16.60 -23.09
N GLN A 223 -3.95 16.10 -22.41
CA GLN A 223 -5.24 15.97 -23.09
C GLN A 223 -5.86 17.37 -23.23
N PRO A 224 -6.67 17.61 -24.28
CA PRO A 224 -7.02 18.96 -24.72
C PRO A 224 -7.83 19.70 -23.65
N ALA A 225 -7.77 21.04 -23.69
CA ALA A 225 -8.56 21.97 -22.89
C ALA A 225 -9.91 21.37 -22.49
N SER A 226 -10.25 21.37 -21.19
CA SER A 226 -11.52 20.87 -20.66
C SER A 226 -12.61 21.11 -21.70
N PRO A 227 -13.09 20.07 -22.41
CA PRO A 227 -14.19 20.27 -23.32
C PRO A 227 -15.30 20.75 -22.39
N ARG A 228 -15.88 21.93 -22.67
CA ARG A 228 -17.10 22.36 -21.99
C ARG A 228 -17.97 21.12 -21.83
N LEU A 229 -18.17 20.66 -20.59
CA LEU A 229 -18.87 19.42 -20.30
C LEU A 229 -20.06 19.31 -21.26
N SER A 230 -20.16 18.19 -21.97
CA SER A 230 -21.23 17.97 -22.92
C SER A 230 -22.57 18.33 -22.25
N SER A 231 -23.56 18.79 -23.01
CA SER A 231 -24.89 19.09 -22.44
C SER A 231 -25.49 17.89 -21.67
N SER A 232 -25.05 16.68 -22.00
CA SER A 232 -25.34 15.46 -21.26
C SER A 232 -24.59 15.39 -19.91
N ALA A 233 -23.28 15.62 -19.90
CA ALA A 233 -22.47 15.61 -18.67
C ALA A 233 -22.90 16.72 -17.69
N ARG A 234 -23.22 17.93 -18.17
CA ARG A 234 -23.76 19.01 -17.32
C ARG A 234 -25.08 18.65 -16.64
N ARG A 235 -25.97 17.93 -17.34
CA ARG A 235 -27.23 17.45 -16.75
C ARG A 235 -26.98 16.36 -15.72
N MET A 236 -25.98 15.51 -15.95
CA MET A 236 -25.58 14.47 -15.01
C MET A 236 -25.04 15.08 -13.71
N VAL A 237 -24.08 16.01 -13.81
CA VAL A 237 -23.51 16.74 -12.67
C VAL A 237 -24.60 17.45 -11.87
N LYS A 238 -25.48 18.19 -12.54
CA LYS A 238 -26.58 18.89 -11.86
C LYS A 238 -27.58 17.94 -11.19
N GLY A 239 -27.88 16.81 -11.83
CA GLY A 239 -28.80 15.81 -11.30
C GLY A 239 -28.23 15.10 -10.07
N PHE A 240 -26.94 14.76 -10.12
CA PHE A 240 -26.24 14.12 -9.00
C PHE A 240 -26.08 15.07 -7.81
N GLN A 241 -25.69 16.32 -8.06
CA GLN A 241 -25.63 17.35 -7.01
C GLN A 241 -26.98 17.51 -6.29
N GLY A 242 -28.08 17.63 -7.05
CA GLY A 242 -29.41 17.76 -6.45
C GLY A 242 -29.88 16.50 -5.70
N PHE A 243 -29.30 15.33 -6.00
CA PHE A 243 -29.55 14.10 -5.24
C PHE A 243 -28.83 14.14 -3.88
N LEU A 244 -27.53 14.48 -3.85
CA LEU A 244 -26.76 14.62 -2.61
C LEU A 244 -27.36 15.70 -1.69
N GLU A 245 -27.73 16.85 -2.25
CA GLU A 245 -28.42 17.92 -1.51
C GLU A 245 -29.74 17.44 -0.88
N LYS A 246 -30.48 16.54 -1.56
CA LYS A 246 -31.73 15.97 -1.07
C LYS A 246 -31.50 14.91 0.01
N GLU A 247 -30.40 14.17 -0.05
CA GLU A 247 -29.99 13.23 1.01
C GLU A 247 -29.46 13.96 2.26
N GLY A 248 -29.24 15.27 2.19
CA GLY A 248 -28.79 16.08 3.32
C GLY A 248 -27.27 16.05 3.53
N THR A 249 -26.49 15.77 2.47
CA THR A 249 -25.03 15.81 2.52
C THR A 249 -24.53 17.19 2.96
N PRO A 250 -23.64 17.29 3.98
CA PRO A 250 -23.05 18.56 4.42
C PRO A 250 -22.27 19.26 3.30
N SER A 251 -22.17 20.60 3.34
CA SER A 251 -21.58 21.39 2.25
C SER A 251 -20.14 21.01 1.91
N GLU A 252 -19.30 20.74 2.91
CA GLU A 252 -17.90 20.35 2.70
C GLU A 252 -17.77 18.99 2.01
N ALA A 253 -18.58 18.01 2.43
CA ALA A 253 -18.64 16.69 1.80
C ALA A 253 -19.28 16.74 0.39
N LEU A 254 -20.23 17.65 0.18
CA LEU A 254 -20.85 17.89 -1.12
C LEU A 254 -19.80 18.43 -2.11
N ASP A 255 -19.00 19.41 -1.71
CA ASP A 255 -17.97 20.00 -2.58
C ASP A 255 -16.91 18.95 -2.98
N GLY A 256 -16.44 18.15 -2.01
CA GLY A 256 -15.51 17.04 -2.26
C GLY A 256 -16.07 15.99 -3.22
N ALA A 257 -17.30 15.51 -2.97
CA ALA A 257 -17.96 14.54 -3.86
C ALA A 257 -18.19 15.10 -5.27
N MET A 258 -18.46 16.41 -5.39
CA MET A 258 -18.66 17.05 -6.69
C MET A 258 -17.37 17.34 -7.46
N ILE A 259 -16.22 17.43 -6.78
CA ILE A 259 -14.89 17.44 -7.41
C ILE A 259 -14.59 16.04 -7.93
N ALA A 260 -14.61 15.04 -7.05
CA ALA A 260 -14.35 13.65 -7.40
C ALA A 260 -15.26 13.15 -8.53
N PHE A 261 -16.53 13.57 -8.56
CA PHE A 261 -17.46 13.18 -9.62
C PHE A 261 -17.11 13.77 -10.99
N ARG A 262 -16.52 14.97 -11.04
CA ARG A 262 -16.09 15.58 -12.30
C ARG A 262 -14.83 14.89 -12.81
N ASP A 263 -13.92 14.56 -11.93
CA ASP A 263 -12.70 13.85 -12.27
C ASP A 263 -13.02 12.42 -12.74
N LEU A 264 -14.03 11.75 -12.16
CA LEU A 264 -14.57 10.48 -12.67
C LEU A 264 -15.17 10.60 -14.07
N ILE A 265 -15.83 11.71 -14.40
CA ILE A 265 -16.35 11.96 -15.75
C ILE A 265 -15.20 12.07 -16.75
N ASP A 266 -14.13 12.75 -16.36
CA ASP A 266 -12.95 12.92 -17.20
C ASP A 266 -12.20 11.58 -17.34
N LEU A 267 -11.92 10.88 -16.24
CA LEU A 267 -11.31 9.54 -16.20
C LEU A 267 -12.06 8.53 -17.08
N ALA A 268 -13.39 8.46 -16.94
CA ALA A 268 -14.22 7.60 -17.78
C ALA A 268 -14.17 8.04 -19.25
N GLY A 269 -14.16 9.36 -19.50
CA GLY A 269 -14.02 9.93 -20.84
C GLY A 269 -12.72 9.53 -21.54
N GLU A 270 -11.60 9.59 -20.83
CA GLU A 270 -10.27 9.19 -21.34
C GLU A 270 -10.24 7.71 -21.70
N ALA A 271 -10.83 6.86 -20.86
CA ALA A 271 -10.94 5.42 -21.07
C ALA A 271 -12.03 5.03 -22.09
N LYS A 272 -12.76 6.00 -22.67
CA LYS A 272 -13.95 5.79 -23.53
C LYS A 272 -15.05 4.97 -22.86
N LEU A 273 -15.12 5.03 -21.53
CA LEU A 273 -16.16 4.46 -20.70
C LEU A 273 -17.32 5.46 -20.54
N ASP A 274 -18.49 4.97 -20.16
CA ASP A 274 -19.69 5.80 -20.03
C ASP A 274 -20.28 5.54 -18.65
N LEU A 275 -20.10 6.50 -17.74
CA LEU A 275 -20.69 6.49 -16.40
C LEU A 275 -22.21 6.30 -16.42
N ARG A 276 -22.89 6.42 -17.57
CA ARG A 276 -24.33 6.16 -17.67
C ARG A 276 -24.70 4.72 -17.96
N LYS A 277 -23.72 3.83 -18.16
CA LYS A 277 -23.95 2.42 -18.43
C LYS A 277 -23.50 1.59 -17.22
N PRO A 278 -24.40 0.87 -16.55
CA PRO A 278 -24.03 0.06 -15.38
C PRO A 278 -22.99 -1.02 -15.75
N THR A 279 -23.03 -1.53 -16.98
CA THR A 279 -22.06 -2.51 -17.49
C THR A 279 -20.64 -1.99 -17.65
N HIS A 280 -20.41 -0.68 -17.56
CA HIS A 280 -19.06 -0.09 -17.60
C HIS A 280 -18.50 0.13 -16.19
N MET A 281 -19.27 -0.12 -15.13
CA MET A 281 -18.89 0.24 -13.77
C MET A 281 -17.64 -0.51 -13.29
N ALA A 282 -17.57 -1.82 -13.51
CA ALA A 282 -16.37 -2.62 -13.16
C ALA A 282 -15.10 -2.04 -13.80
N SER A 283 -15.14 -1.74 -15.11
CA SER A 283 -13.99 -1.15 -15.80
C SER A 283 -13.68 0.28 -15.35
N ILE A 284 -14.66 1.06 -14.86
CA ILE A 284 -14.41 2.39 -14.30
C ILE A 284 -13.73 2.25 -12.94
N VAL A 285 -14.20 1.31 -12.14
CA VAL A 285 -13.61 0.95 -10.85
C VAL A 285 -12.16 0.48 -11.02
N ASP A 286 -11.86 -0.38 -11.99
CA ASP A 286 -10.49 -0.81 -12.27
C ASP A 286 -9.58 0.40 -12.56
N ARG A 287 -10.08 1.38 -13.33
CA ARG A 287 -9.35 2.61 -13.63
C ARG A 287 -9.15 3.52 -12.40
N VAL A 288 -10.06 3.47 -11.44
CA VAL A 288 -9.91 4.17 -10.16
C VAL A 288 -8.86 3.46 -9.31
N LEU A 289 -8.89 2.13 -9.23
CA LEU A 289 -7.92 1.33 -8.46
C LEU A 289 -6.49 1.38 -9.03
N GLU A 290 -6.34 1.75 -10.30
CA GLU A 290 -5.03 1.96 -10.95
C GLU A 290 -4.39 3.33 -10.64
N LEU A 291 -5.06 4.19 -9.85
CA LEU A 291 -4.49 5.46 -9.40
C LEU A 291 -3.42 5.20 -8.31
N GLU A 292 -2.31 5.95 -8.36
CA GLU A 292 -1.15 5.75 -7.48
C GLU A 292 -1.35 6.24 -6.03
N ASP A 293 -2.44 6.98 -5.74
CA ASP A 293 -2.72 7.56 -4.43
C ASP A 293 -3.96 6.93 -3.77
N GLU A 294 -3.80 6.27 -2.62
CA GLU A 294 -4.87 5.60 -1.87
C GLU A 294 -5.95 6.59 -1.36
N LEU A 295 -5.58 7.83 -1.03
CA LEU A 295 -6.54 8.84 -0.52
C LEU A 295 -7.51 9.33 -1.61
N ASP A 296 -7.07 9.31 -2.87
CA ASP A 296 -7.88 9.62 -4.04
C ASP A 296 -8.84 8.47 -4.38
N VAL A 297 -8.37 7.22 -4.26
CA VAL A 297 -9.15 6.02 -4.57
C VAL A 297 -10.43 5.94 -3.75
N ASP A 298 -10.35 6.15 -2.44
CA ASP A 298 -11.53 6.06 -1.56
C ASP A 298 -12.54 7.16 -1.89
N ALA A 299 -12.11 8.41 -2.06
CA ALA A 299 -12.99 9.51 -2.43
C ALA A 299 -13.73 9.25 -3.76
N TYR A 300 -13.04 8.66 -4.74
CA TYR A 300 -13.64 8.25 -6.01
C TYR A 300 -14.62 7.12 -5.86
N LEU A 301 -14.28 6.09 -5.09
CA LEU A 301 -15.16 4.97 -4.84
C LEU A 301 -16.41 5.42 -4.07
N TYR A 302 -16.29 6.30 -3.07
CA TYR A 302 -17.42 6.82 -2.27
C TYR A 302 -18.36 7.64 -3.16
N THR A 303 -17.77 8.42 -4.05
CA THR A 303 -18.52 9.18 -5.05
C THR A 303 -19.21 8.27 -6.07
N LEU A 304 -18.56 7.18 -6.49
CA LEU A 304 -19.15 6.18 -7.39
C LEU A 304 -20.32 5.44 -6.74
N GLU A 305 -20.22 5.08 -5.45
CA GLU A 305 -21.29 4.42 -4.68
C GLU A 305 -22.51 5.36 -4.56
N ALA A 306 -22.28 6.61 -4.15
CA ALA A 306 -23.33 7.60 -4.08
C ALA A 306 -23.96 7.85 -5.47
N TYR A 307 -23.15 7.82 -6.53
CA TYR A 307 -23.62 7.95 -7.90
C TYR A 307 -24.45 6.76 -8.36
N THR A 308 -24.06 5.52 -8.06
CA THR A 308 -24.85 4.32 -8.37
C THR A 308 -26.19 4.35 -7.63
N ARG A 309 -26.23 4.83 -6.38
CA ARG A 309 -27.47 5.08 -5.63
C ARG A 309 -28.35 6.15 -6.28
N PHE A 310 -27.75 7.26 -6.74
CA PHE A 310 -28.45 8.26 -7.55
C PHE A 310 -29.08 7.62 -8.79
N ARG A 311 -28.36 6.75 -9.51
CA ARG A 311 -28.88 6.08 -10.70
C ARG A 311 -30.03 5.11 -10.39
N ILE A 312 -29.95 4.39 -9.27
CA ILE A 312 -31.05 3.57 -8.74
C ILE A 312 -32.28 4.45 -8.47
N SER A 313 -32.08 5.64 -7.86
CA SER A 313 -33.17 6.56 -7.52
C SER A 313 -33.97 7.08 -8.72
N LEU A 314 -33.38 7.07 -9.92
CA LEU A 314 -34.06 7.44 -11.16
C LEU A 314 -35.03 6.37 -11.68
N GLY A 315 -34.99 5.14 -11.13
CA GLY A 315 -35.90 4.04 -11.45
C GLY A 315 -35.69 3.39 -12.82
N VAL A 316 -34.53 3.60 -13.45
CA VAL A 316 -34.21 3.06 -14.78
C VAL A 316 -33.11 2.01 -14.66
N ALA A 317 -33.38 0.79 -15.14
CA ALA A 317 -32.44 -0.33 -15.10
C ALA A 317 -31.93 -0.65 -13.67
N THR A 318 -32.82 -0.53 -12.69
CA THR A 318 -32.53 -0.66 -11.26
C THR A 318 -31.71 -1.90 -10.92
N ASP A 319 -32.10 -3.08 -11.42
CA ASP A 319 -31.38 -4.33 -11.14
C ASP A 319 -29.90 -4.29 -11.56
N LEU A 320 -29.60 -3.70 -12.72
CA LEU A 320 -28.23 -3.57 -13.21
C LEU A 320 -27.44 -2.51 -12.44
N TRP A 321 -28.11 -1.45 -11.97
CA TRP A 321 -27.48 -0.44 -11.12
C TRP A 321 -27.25 -0.92 -9.70
N THR A 322 -28.08 -1.83 -9.18
CA THR A 322 -27.85 -2.51 -7.90
C THR A 322 -26.60 -3.37 -7.94
N VAL A 323 -26.40 -4.12 -9.04
CA VAL A 323 -25.15 -4.90 -9.25
C VAL A 323 -23.93 -3.98 -9.38
N ALA A 324 -24.06 -2.88 -10.13
CA ALA A 324 -23.00 -1.87 -10.24
C ALA A 324 -22.66 -1.24 -8.88
N ASN A 325 -23.68 -0.95 -8.05
CA ASN A 325 -23.50 -0.43 -6.69
C ASN A 325 -22.73 -1.43 -5.83
N ALA A 326 -23.15 -2.70 -5.79
CA ALA A 326 -22.47 -3.74 -5.03
C ALA A 326 -20.99 -3.89 -5.44
N THR A 327 -20.68 -3.73 -6.72
CA THR A 327 -19.29 -3.77 -7.22
C THR A 327 -18.43 -2.67 -6.59
N VAL A 328 -18.97 -1.46 -6.44
CA VAL A 328 -18.26 -0.32 -5.84
C VAL A 328 -18.21 -0.45 -4.31
N THR A 329 -19.34 -0.78 -3.67
CA THR A 329 -19.45 -0.93 -2.22
C THR A 329 -18.51 -2.00 -1.67
N ASN A 330 -18.31 -3.11 -2.38
CA ASN A 330 -17.38 -4.17 -1.96
C ASN A 330 -15.92 -3.70 -1.86
N LEU A 331 -15.55 -2.64 -2.59
CA LEU A 331 -14.19 -2.11 -2.62
C LEU A 331 -13.97 -0.98 -1.62
N LEU A 332 -15.03 -0.25 -1.26
CA LEU A 332 -14.97 0.92 -0.39
C LEU A 332 -14.55 0.70 1.06
N GLY A 333 -14.36 -0.55 1.47
CA GLY A 333 -13.90 -0.83 2.84
C GLY A 333 -14.73 -0.13 3.93
N ASP A 334 -16.04 0.02 3.74
CA ASP A 334 -16.90 0.81 4.62
C ASP A 334 -17.41 -0.03 5.81
N GLU A 335 -17.34 0.52 7.02
CA GLU A 335 -17.65 -0.11 8.33
C GLU A 335 -16.76 -1.32 8.70
N LEU A 336 -16.51 -2.25 7.77
CA LEU A 336 -15.61 -3.39 7.95
C LEU A 336 -14.18 -2.97 8.25
N GLY A 337 -13.63 -2.00 7.52
CA GLY A 337 -12.26 -1.52 7.74
C GLY A 337 -12.09 -0.93 9.15
N GLU A 338 -13.04 -0.08 9.57
CA GLU A 338 -13.05 0.52 10.91
C GLU A 338 -13.26 -0.54 12.02
N LEU A 339 -14.18 -1.48 11.83
CA LEU A 339 -14.43 -2.56 12.78
C LEU A 339 -13.22 -3.52 12.89
N LEU A 340 -12.54 -3.81 11.77
CA LEU A 340 -11.31 -4.59 11.78
C LEU A 340 -10.17 -3.81 12.44
N TYR A 341 -10.06 -2.51 12.21
CA TYR A 341 -9.10 -1.65 12.90
C TYR A 341 -9.36 -1.61 14.42
N LEU A 342 -10.62 -1.50 14.85
CA LEU A 342 -11.01 -1.61 16.26
C LEU A 342 -10.70 -3.00 16.83
N ALA A 343 -10.90 -4.06 16.05
CA ALA A 343 -10.53 -5.43 16.43
C ALA A 343 -9.00 -5.63 16.56
N MET A 344 -8.21 -4.91 15.77
CA MET A 344 -6.74 -4.90 15.79
C MET A 344 -6.16 -3.98 16.87
N SER A 345 -6.91 -2.98 17.34
CA SER A 345 -6.45 -2.02 18.35
C SER A 345 -5.87 -2.63 19.65
N PRO A 346 -6.35 -3.79 20.17
CA PRO A 346 -5.71 -4.48 21.30
C PRO A 346 -4.49 -5.36 20.94
N SER A 347 -3.97 -5.30 19.71
CA SER A 347 -2.80 -6.08 19.27
C SER A 347 -1.50 -5.58 19.90
N GLY A 348 -0.52 -6.49 20.01
CA GLY A 348 0.78 -6.20 20.62
C GLY A 348 0.74 -5.96 22.13
N THR A 349 -0.39 -6.25 22.80
CA THR A 349 -0.52 -6.14 24.25
C THR A 349 0.18 -7.31 24.96
N ASP A 350 0.54 -7.11 26.23
CA ASP A 350 1.06 -8.18 27.09
C ASP A 350 0.07 -9.35 27.19
N GLU A 351 -1.24 -9.05 27.23
CA GLU A 351 -2.30 -10.06 27.25
C GLU A 351 -2.36 -10.86 25.93
N GLU A 352 -2.25 -10.20 24.77
CA GLU A 352 -2.15 -10.90 23.47
C GLU A 352 -0.90 -11.77 23.42
N THR A 353 0.25 -11.24 23.86
CA THR A 353 1.53 -11.97 23.87
C THR A 353 1.46 -13.23 24.73
N VAL A 354 0.88 -13.13 25.93
CA VAL A 354 0.65 -14.29 26.81
C VAL A 354 -0.31 -15.28 26.17
N ALA A 355 -1.42 -14.81 25.62
CA ALA A 355 -2.42 -15.68 25.00
C ALA A 355 -1.86 -16.42 23.78
N VAL A 356 -1.11 -15.74 22.91
CA VAL A 356 -0.40 -16.33 21.75
C VAL A 356 0.61 -17.37 22.21
N THR A 357 1.43 -17.02 23.22
CA THR A 357 2.41 -17.96 23.81
C THR A 357 1.72 -19.19 24.41
N ASP A 358 0.50 -19.03 24.90
CA ASP A 358 -0.26 -20.08 25.53
C ASP A 358 -0.93 -21.06 24.56
N LEU A 359 -1.00 -20.72 23.28
CA LEU A 359 -1.60 -21.57 22.24
C LEU A 359 -0.86 -22.91 22.09
N PRO A 360 -1.57 -24.04 21.93
CA PRO A 360 -0.95 -25.36 21.74
C PRO A 360 0.03 -25.41 20.57
N VAL A 361 -0.30 -24.73 19.47
CA VAL A 361 0.52 -24.66 18.25
C VAL A 361 1.81 -23.89 18.44
N VAL A 362 1.88 -22.96 19.39
CA VAL A 362 3.10 -22.23 19.75
C VAL A 362 3.90 -23.01 20.79
N LYS A 363 3.24 -23.52 21.84
CA LYS A 363 3.88 -24.37 22.86
C LYS A 363 4.49 -25.64 22.29
N GLY A 364 3.90 -26.20 21.23
CA GLY A 364 4.36 -27.40 20.57
C GLY A 364 5.69 -27.25 19.83
N ILE A 365 6.14 -26.01 19.55
CA ILE A 365 7.33 -25.73 18.75
C ILE A 365 8.60 -26.13 19.49
N GLY A 366 8.75 -25.76 20.77
CA GLY A 366 9.90 -26.14 21.58
C GLY A 366 10.11 -27.67 21.63
N PRO A 367 9.11 -28.47 22.07
CA PRO A 367 9.17 -29.92 22.05
C PRO A 367 9.43 -30.53 20.66
N LEU A 368 8.91 -29.90 19.60
CA LEU A 368 9.19 -30.31 18.23
C LEU A 368 10.67 -30.11 17.89
N LEU A 369 11.23 -28.93 18.12
CA LEU A 369 12.62 -28.62 17.83
C LEU A 369 13.57 -29.51 18.64
N ASP A 370 13.25 -29.78 19.91
CA ASP A 370 13.96 -30.74 20.76
C ASP A 370 13.92 -32.16 20.16
N TRP A 371 12.75 -32.59 19.67
CA TRP A 371 12.60 -33.88 19.00
C TRP A 371 13.39 -33.93 17.68
N ILE A 372 13.36 -32.86 16.89
CA ILE A 372 14.12 -32.75 15.63
C ILE A 372 15.62 -32.89 15.93
N GLY A 373 16.14 -32.16 16.92
CA GLY A 373 17.54 -32.19 17.31
C GLY A 373 18.48 -31.96 16.11
N LYS A 374 19.37 -32.93 15.83
CA LYS A 374 20.27 -32.89 14.65
C LYS A 374 19.60 -33.32 13.34
N GLY A 375 18.31 -33.57 13.37
CA GLY A 375 17.46 -33.91 12.24
C GLY A 375 16.73 -35.23 12.44
N GLN A 376 15.50 -35.30 11.93
CA GLN A 376 14.64 -36.48 12.00
C GLN A 376 14.26 -36.97 10.60
N PRO A 377 14.12 -38.29 10.42
CA PRO A 377 13.86 -38.84 9.11
C PRO A 377 12.37 -38.73 8.74
N LEU A 378 12.10 -38.28 7.53
CA LEU A 378 10.78 -38.17 6.94
C LEU A 378 10.50 -39.35 5.99
N THR A 379 9.33 -39.32 5.37
CA THR A 379 9.02 -40.14 4.19
C THR A 379 9.66 -39.53 2.93
N ASP A 380 9.69 -40.27 1.83
CA ASP A 380 10.23 -39.77 0.55
C ASP A 380 9.44 -38.58 -0.02
N LYS A 381 8.23 -38.34 0.49
CA LYS A 381 7.38 -37.18 0.13
C LYS A 381 7.54 -35.99 1.09
N GLY A 382 8.51 -36.03 2.00
CA GLY A 382 8.72 -34.95 2.98
C GLY A 382 7.72 -34.92 4.14
N SER A 383 6.76 -35.85 4.22
CA SER A 383 5.82 -35.92 5.35
C SER A 383 6.36 -36.76 6.52
N LEU A 384 5.77 -36.58 7.71
CA LEU A 384 6.04 -37.42 8.89
C LEU A 384 5.85 -38.91 8.59
N ARG A 385 6.72 -39.73 9.17
CA ARG A 385 6.52 -41.18 9.18
C ARG A 385 5.39 -41.52 10.14
N ARG A 386 4.65 -42.58 9.82
CA ARG A 386 3.50 -43.04 10.64
C ARG A 386 3.83 -43.31 12.10
N ALA A 387 5.04 -43.78 12.39
CA ALA A 387 5.50 -44.01 13.76
C ALA A 387 5.65 -42.72 14.57
N ASP A 388 5.87 -41.59 13.90
CA ASP A 388 6.13 -40.29 14.53
C ASP A 388 4.87 -39.43 14.64
N ILE A 389 3.81 -39.73 13.87
CA ILE A 389 2.54 -38.98 13.88
C ILE A 389 1.97 -38.82 15.30
N GLU A 390 1.94 -39.89 16.10
CA GLU A 390 1.37 -39.85 17.46
C GLU A 390 2.14 -38.90 18.37
N ARG A 391 3.47 -38.91 18.29
CA ARG A 391 4.32 -38.03 19.09
C ARG A 391 4.17 -36.57 18.65
N VAL A 392 4.27 -36.30 17.34
CA VAL A 392 4.26 -34.94 16.82
C VAL A 392 2.87 -34.30 16.92
N ALA A 393 1.80 -35.05 16.64
CA ALA A 393 0.42 -34.60 16.89
C ALA A 393 0.19 -34.25 18.36
N GLY A 394 0.78 -35.05 19.26
CA GLY A 394 0.71 -34.81 20.70
C GLY A 394 1.32 -33.50 21.17
N PHE A 395 2.31 -32.94 20.45
CA PHE A 395 2.91 -31.64 20.78
C PHE A 395 1.93 -30.48 20.70
N ILE A 396 0.94 -30.59 19.81
CA ILE A 396 -0.14 -29.60 19.63
C ILE A 396 -1.47 -30.07 20.22
N GLY A 397 -1.44 -31.13 21.06
CA GLY A 397 -2.62 -31.61 21.79
C GLY A 397 -3.58 -32.50 20.98
N ILE A 398 -3.18 -32.98 19.81
CA ILE A 398 -4.02 -33.84 18.96
C ILE A 398 -3.80 -35.32 19.29
N ALA A 399 -4.86 -36.00 19.70
CA ALA A 399 -4.86 -37.43 19.95
C ALA A 399 -4.97 -38.22 18.64
N ALA A 400 -3.85 -38.48 17.98
CA ALA A 400 -3.81 -39.26 16.73
C ALA A 400 -2.74 -40.35 16.73
N LYS A 401 -2.90 -41.36 15.87
CA LYS A 401 -1.96 -42.47 15.73
C LYS A 401 -1.85 -42.94 14.29
N GLY A 402 -0.62 -43.03 13.79
CA GLY A 402 -0.31 -43.57 12.47
C GLY A 402 -0.51 -45.09 12.42
N VAL A 403 -1.31 -45.60 11.46
CA VAL A 403 -1.62 -47.02 11.30
C VAL A 403 -1.46 -47.51 9.86
N ASN A 404 -1.30 -48.83 9.69
CA ASN A 404 -1.28 -49.48 8.37
C ASN A 404 -2.67 -49.60 7.74
N SER A 405 -3.72 -49.80 8.55
CA SER A 405 -5.10 -49.98 8.11
C SER A 405 -6.08 -49.33 9.09
N ARG A 406 -7.16 -48.75 8.55
CA ARG A 406 -8.22 -48.12 9.34
C ARG A 406 -9.13 -49.18 9.96
N SER A 407 -8.68 -49.84 11.02
CA SER A 407 -9.62 -50.57 11.89
C SER A 407 -10.28 -49.55 12.81
N HIS A 408 -11.48 -49.09 12.46
CA HIS A 408 -12.23 -48.14 13.28
C HIS A 408 -13.07 -48.92 14.32
N ARG A 409 -12.92 -48.57 15.60
CA ARG A 409 -13.91 -48.87 16.63
C ARG A 409 -14.60 -47.55 16.99
N PRO A 410 -15.93 -47.46 17.00
CA PRO A 410 -16.67 -46.20 17.21
C PRO A 410 -16.43 -45.49 18.56
N THR A 411 -15.76 -46.14 19.51
CA THR A 411 -15.49 -45.63 20.86
C THR A 411 -14.06 -45.12 21.05
N ASP A 412 -13.24 -45.07 20.00
CA ASP A 412 -11.85 -44.64 20.14
C ASP A 412 -11.72 -43.12 20.05
N HIS A 413 -11.27 -42.50 21.13
CA HIS A 413 -10.96 -41.06 21.19
C HIS A 413 -9.65 -40.71 20.43
N ILE A 414 -8.97 -41.69 19.84
CA ILE A 414 -7.72 -41.53 19.10
C ILE A 414 -7.99 -41.65 17.59
N LEU A 415 -7.63 -40.60 16.85
CA LEU A 415 -7.72 -40.55 15.39
C LEU A 415 -6.68 -41.49 14.77
N ARG A 416 -7.13 -42.58 14.13
CA ARG A 416 -6.25 -43.51 13.40
C ARG A 416 -6.09 -43.10 11.95
N VAL A 417 -4.88 -42.66 11.60
CA VAL A 417 -4.59 -42.09 10.28
C VAL A 417 -3.48 -42.84 9.57
N ARG A 418 -3.47 -42.80 8.23
CA ARG A 418 -2.38 -43.41 7.43
C ARG A 418 -1.28 -42.42 7.06
N SER A 419 -1.58 -41.13 7.13
CA SER A 419 -0.71 -40.02 6.77
C SER A 419 -1.01 -38.84 7.69
N MET A 420 -0.03 -37.99 7.93
CA MET A 420 -0.20 -36.71 8.61
C MET A 420 -1.28 -35.85 7.93
N THR A 421 -1.38 -35.92 6.60
CA THR A 421 -2.36 -35.18 5.78
C THR A 421 -3.82 -35.57 6.04
N GLU A 422 -4.07 -36.69 6.73
CA GLU A 422 -5.43 -37.04 7.18
C GLU A 422 -5.81 -36.33 8.50
N ILE A 423 -4.91 -35.50 9.06
CA ILE A 423 -5.12 -34.62 10.21
C ILE A 423 -4.88 -33.19 9.71
N PRO A 424 -5.93 -32.46 9.28
CA PRO A 424 -5.76 -31.15 8.62
C PRO A 424 -4.95 -30.17 9.48
N THR A 425 -5.30 -30.02 10.76
CA THR A 425 -4.58 -29.14 11.70
C THR A 425 -3.08 -29.42 11.75
N LEU A 426 -2.67 -30.70 11.78
CA LEU A 426 -1.27 -31.09 11.87
C LEU A 426 -0.55 -30.83 10.55
N ALA A 427 -1.22 -31.04 9.41
CA ALA A 427 -0.66 -30.74 8.11
C ALA A 427 -0.44 -29.24 7.94
N ILE A 428 -1.44 -28.41 8.28
CA ILE A 428 -1.37 -26.95 8.24
C ILE A 428 -0.27 -26.42 9.18
N TRP A 429 -0.17 -26.96 10.39
CA TRP A 429 0.91 -26.60 11.31
C TRP A 429 2.29 -26.95 10.78
N TRP A 430 2.44 -28.11 10.14
CA TRP A 430 3.70 -28.52 9.53
C TRP A 430 4.12 -27.60 8.37
N GLU A 431 3.18 -27.22 7.51
CA GLU A 431 3.39 -26.25 6.42
C GLU A 431 3.79 -24.88 6.99
N ALA A 432 3.05 -24.36 7.97
CA ALA A 432 3.36 -23.07 8.61
C ALA A 432 4.77 -23.03 9.23
N LEU A 433 5.25 -24.14 9.79
CA LEU A 433 6.61 -24.26 10.32
C LEU A 433 7.68 -24.20 9.23
N LEU A 434 7.38 -24.71 8.03
CA LEU A 434 8.27 -24.62 6.87
C LEU A 434 8.29 -23.20 6.32
N ASP A 435 7.12 -22.58 6.14
CA ASP A 435 6.99 -21.22 5.60
C ASP A 435 7.64 -20.18 6.52
N SER A 436 7.48 -20.33 7.83
CA SER A 436 8.15 -19.51 8.85
C SER A 436 9.63 -19.86 9.06
N ARG A 437 10.18 -20.82 8.31
CA ARG A 437 11.58 -21.27 8.40
C ARG A 437 12.00 -21.71 9.82
N LEU A 438 11.05 -22.18 10.62
CA LEU A 438 11.30 -22.80 11.92
C LEU A 438 11.81 -24.23 11.76
N ILE A 439 11.38 -24.89 10.69
CA ILE A 439 11.92 -26.17 10.24
C ILE A 439 12.26 -26.07 8.75
N GLU A 440 13.16 -26.94 8.30
CA GLU A 440 13.47 -27.11 6.88
C GLU A 440 13.56 -28.59 6.52
N VAL A 441 13.29 -28.93 5.26
CA VAL A 441 13.47 -30.30 4.74
C VAL A 441 14.66 -30.33 3.80
N LYS A 442 15.71 -31.07 4.19
CA LYS A 442 16.87 -31.39 3.33
C LYS A 442 16.88 -32.87 2.99
N GLY A 443 16.55 -33.19 1.74
CA GLY A 443 16.37 -34.57 1.28
C GLY A 443 15.18 -35.23 1.98
N THR A 444 15.42 -36.32 2.72
CA THR A 444 14.38 -37.04 3.49
C THR A 444 14.51 -36.80 5.00
N ARG A 445 15.03 -35.64 5.40
CA ARG A 445 15.21 -35.28 6.80
C ARG A 445 14.67 -33.88 7.05
N VAL A 446 13.98 -33.73 8.17
CA VAL A 446 13.65 -32.42 8.74
C VAL A 446 14.79 -31.98 9.66
N LEU A 447 15.16 -30.71 9.61
CA LEU A 447 16.13 -30.06 10.48
C LEU A 447 15.51 -28.79 11.06
N PRO A 448 16.07 -28.22 12.16
CA PRO A 448 15.74 -26.87 12.56
C PRO A 448 16.06 -25.91 11.41
N GLY A 449 15.17 -24.96 11.14
CA GLY A 449 15.42 -23.92 10.16
C GLY A 449 16.15 -22.73 10.76
N ASP A 450 16.57 -21.80 9.90
CA ASP A 450 17.42 -20.67 10.28
C ASP A 450 16.79 -19.79 11.39
N GLU A 451 15.47 -19.63 11.41
CA GLU A 451 14.75 -18.84 12.43
C GLU A 451 14.72 -19.53 13.80
N ALA A 452 14.76 -20.87 13.81
CA ALA A 452 14.89 -21.63 15.05
C ALA A 452 16.33 -21.59 15.58
N GLU A 453 17.33 -21.65 14.70
CA GLU A 453 18.74 -21.61 15.07
C GLU A 453 19.20 -20.23 15.56
N SER A 454 18.68 -19.15 14.96
CA SER A 454 18.95 -17.77 15.38
C SER A 454 18.30 -17.43 16.73
N GLY A 455 17.27 -18.18 17.13
CA GLY A 455 16.46 -17.90 18.31
C GLY A 455 15.50 -16.72 18.14
N ALA A 456 15.35 -16.20 16.91
CA ALA A 456 14.48 -15.07 16.59
C ALA A 456 13.02 -15.33 17.00
N PHE A 457 12.55 -16.59 16.91
CA PHE A 457 11.19 -16.97 17.31
C PHE A 457 10.85 -16.74 18.80
N ASN A 458 11.82 -16.37 19.65
CA ASN A 458 11.52 -15.94 21.01
C ASN A 458 10.86 -14.55 21.07
N GLU A 459 10.97 -13.77 19.99
CA GLU A 459 10.31 -12.46 19.86
C GLU A 459 8.79 -12.63 19.78
N ALA A 460 8.05 -11.73 20.44
CA ALA A 460 6.59 -11.79 20.49
C ALA A 460 5.96 -11.62 19.10
N ASP A 461 6.49 -10.69 18.30
CA ASP A 461 5.99 -10.37 16.97
C ASP A 461 6.12 -11.54 16.00
N LEU A 462 7.23 -12.29 16.06
CA LEU A 462 7.43 -13.47 15.22
C LEU A 462 6.48 -14.62 15.60
N ARG A 463 6.15 -14.78 16.89
CA ARG A 463 5.12 -15.74 17.32
C ARG A 463 3.73 -15.32 16.86
N ALA A 464 3.41 -14.04 16.94
CA ALA A 464 2.17 -13.50 16.43
C ALA A 464 2.06 -13.71 14.90
N GLY A 465 3.11 -13.39 14.15
CA GLY A 465 3.19 -13.59 12.71
C GLY A 465 2.98 -15.06 12.31
N PHE A 466 3.69 -15.99 12.95
CA PHE A 466 3.48 -17.43 12.73
C PHE A 466 2.02 -17.88 12.93
N VAL A 467 1.37 -17.36 13.97
CA VAL A 467 -0.04 -17.70 14.25
C VAL A 467 -0.98 -17.09 13.21
N VAL A 468 -0.68 -15.89 12.70
CA VAL A 468 -1.42 -15.28 11.59
C VAL A 468 -1.28 -16.15 10.34
N ASP A 469 -0.06 -16.51 9.94
CA ASP A 469 0.18 -17.37 8.77
C ASP A 469 -0.51 -18.72 8.88
N LEU A 470 -0.45 -19.35 10.06
CA LEU A 470 -1.16 -20.59 10.36
C LEU A 470 -2.68 -20.43 10.17
N GLY A 471 -3.25 -19.31 10.63
CA GLY A 471 -4.67 -19.00 10.47
C GLY A 471 -5.07 -18.77 9.01
N VAL A 472 -4.23 -18.06 8.24
CA VAL A 472 -4.41 -17.84 6.80
C VAL A 472 -4.38 -19.18 6.04
N LEU A 473 -3.41 -20.05 6.34
CA LEU A 473 -3.33 -21.40 5.80
C LEU A 473 -4.56 -22.24 6.16
N ALA A 474 -5.04 -22.14 7.42
CA ALA A 474 -6.21 -22.88 7.87
C ALA A 474 -7.50 -22.47 7.15
N LEU A 475 -7.60 -21.24 6.64
CA LEU A 475 -8.71 -20.77 5.82
C LEU A 475 -8.52 -21.02 4.31
N GLY A 476 -7.35 -21.54 3.91
CA GLY A 476 -7.02 -21.81 2.51
C GLY A 476 -6.49 -20.60 1.74
N GLY A 477 -5.98 -19.57 2.42
CA GLY A 477 -5.54 -18.32 1.80
C GLY A 477 -4.37 -18.46 0.81
N TYR A 478 -3.47 -19.43 0.99
CA TYR A 478 -2.26 -19.60 0.16
C TYR A 478 -2.39 -20.63 -0.98
N GLY A 479 -3.60 -21.09 -1.29
CA GLY A 479 -3.87 -22.08 -2.35
C GLY A 479 -5.09 -21.72 -3.19
N LEU A 480 -5.40 -20.43 -3.30
CA LEU A 480 -6.48 -19.92 -4.13
C LEU A 480 -6.08 -20.07 -5.61
N ASP A 481 -6.41 -21.22 -6.19
CA ASP A 481 -6.48 -21.38 -7.66
C ASP A 481 -7.70 -20.59 -8.18
N ASP A 482 -7.72 -20.19 -9.46
CA ASP A 482 -8.82 -19.52 -10.20
C ASP A 482 -10.15 -20.32 -10.27
N HIS A 483 -10.30 -21.33 -9.42
CA HIS A 483 -11.50 -22.14 -9.29
C HIS A 483 -12.51 -21.45 -8.37
N ILE A 484 -13.60 -20.95 -8.98
CA ILE A 484 -14.76 -20.32 -8.31
C ILE A 484 -15.20 -21.09 -7.04
N ALA A 485 -15.16 -22.42 -7.07
CA ALA A 485 -15.54 -23.25 -5.91
C ALA A 485 -14.61 -23.05 -4.70
N THR A 486 -13.30 -23.00 -4.92
CA THR A 486 -12.29 -22.77 -3.86
C THR A 486 -12.44 -21.37 -3.28
N LEU A 487 -12.57 -20.36 -4.15
CA LEU A 487 -12.81 -18.98 -3.73
C LEU A 487 -14.12 -18.83 -2.92
N THR A 488 -15.18 -19.52 -3.34
CA THR A 488 -16.47 -19.51 -2.62
C THR A 488 -16.34 -20.16 -1.25
N MET A 489 -15.64 -21.29 -1.14
CA MET A 489 -15.39 -21.97 0.14
C MET A 489 -14.59 -21.10 1.11
N THR A 490 -13.49 -20.50 0.65
CA THR A 490 -12.65 -19.60 1.46
C THR A 490 -13.42 -18.35 1.85
N MET A 491 -14.23 -17.78 0.94
CA MET A 491 -15.09 -16.63 1.25
C MET A 491 -16.14 -16.98 2.31
N SER A 492 -16.80 -18.14 2.21
CA SER A 492 -17.74 -18.59 3.25
C SER A 492 -17.09 -18.75 4.61
N ALA A 493 -15.85 -19.27 4.67
CA ALA A 493 -15.10 -19.37 5.92
C ALA A 493 -14.73 -17.99 6.48
N LEU A 494 -14.29 -17.07 5.61
CA LEU A 494 -13.95 -15.70 5.96
C LEU A 494 -15.17 -14.95 6.51
N GLU A 495 -16.32 -15.00 5.85
CA GLU A 495 -17.54 -14.31 6.27
C GLU A 495 -18.06 -14.84 7.63
N LEU A 496 -17.99 -16.16 7.88
CA LEU A 496 -18.32 -16.73 9.18
C LEU A 496 -17.33 -16.32 10.28
N LEU A 497 -16.04 -16.24 9.96
CA LEU A 497 -15.02 -15.77 10.91
C LEU A 497 -15.21 -14.28 11.24
N MET A 498 -15.49 -13.46 10.21
CA MET A 498 -15.82 -12.05 10.39
C MET A 498 -17.05 -11.88 11.27
N SER A 499 -18.13 -12.61 10.99
CA SER A 499 -19.32 -12.62 11.85
C SER A 499 -18.96 -12.93 13.32
N THR A 500 -18.18 -13.99 13.55
CA THR A 500 -17.72 -14.39 14.88
C THR A 500 -16.86 -13.32 15.58
N LEU A 501 -16.03 -12.60 14.83
CA LEU A 501 -15.18 -11.53 15.34
C LEU A 501 -15.99 -10.27 15.70
N LEU A 502 -16.96 -9.92 14.86
CA LEU A 502 -17.74 -8.69 14.93
C LEU A 502 -18.89 -8.75 15.94
N GLU A 503 -19.40 -9.94 16.31
CA GLU A 503 -20.49 -10.11 17.29
C GLU A 503 -20.26 -9.34 18.60
N ASP A 504 -19.00 -9.28 19.06
CA ASP A 504 -18.61 -8.65 20.31
C ASP A 504 -18.01 -7.24 20.15
N ILE A 505 -18.03 -6.66 18.94
CA ILE A 505 -17.49 -5.32 18.66
C ILE A 505 -18.65 -4.32 18.62
N GLU A 506 -18.51 -3.20 19.33
CA GLU A 506 -19.51 -2.14 19.31
C GLU A 506 -19.69 -1.60 17.89
N GLY A 507 -20.93 -1.58 17.39
CA GLY A 507 -21.24 -1.23 16.00
C GLY A 507 -21.25 -2.43 15.05
N GLY A 508 -20.54 -3.52 15.36
CA GLY A 508 -20.39 -4.67 14.46
C GLY A 508 -21.57 -5.66 14.42
N GLN A 509 -22.55 -5.55 15.32
CA GLN A 509 -23.58 -6.59 15.49
C GLN A 509 -24.50 -6.75 14.27
N ALA A 510 -24.84 -5.64 13.59
CA ALA A 510 -25.74 -5.67 12.44
C ALA A 510 -25.09 -6.40 11.27
N LEU A 511 -23.83 -6.05 10.97
CA LEU A 511 -23.03 -6.68 9.94
C LEU A 511 -22.71 -8.15 10.29
N ALA A 512 -22.42 -8.45 11.55
CA ALA A 512 -22.20 -9.81 12.00
C ALA A 512 -23.43 -10.71 11.71
N ALA A 513 -24.64 -10.19 11.93
CA ALA A 513 -25.88 -10.91 11.64
C ALA A 513 -26.09 -11.12 10.13
N GLU A 514 -25.74 -10.14 9.30
CA GLU A 514 -25.81 -10.25 7.83
C GLU A 514 -24.87 -11.34 7.30
N LEU A 515 -23.60 -11.30 7.71
CA LEU A 515 -22.58 -12.28 7.31
C LEU A 515 -22.92 -13.71 7.78
N ALA A 516 -23.63 -13.86 8.91
CA ALA A 516 -24.05 -15.16 9.43
C ALA A 516 -25.16 -15.83 8.60
N GLU A 517 -26.06 -15.04 8.00
CA GLU A 517 -27.25 -15.56 7.32
C GLU A 517 -26.94 -16.11 5.92
N LEU A 518 -26.00 -15.50 5.19
CA LEU A 518 -25.71 -15.83 3.79
C LEU A 518 -24.20 -15.90 3.46
N PRO A 519 -23.41 -16.78 4.10
CA PRO A 519 -21.98 -16.88 3.87
C PRO A 519 -21.62 -17.32 2.44
N GLY A 520 -20.64 -16.66 1.82
CA GLY A 520 -20.13 -16.89 0.46
C GLY A 520 -20.94 -16.22 -0.65
N THR A 521 -21.92 -15.38 -0.31
CA THR A 521 -22.79 -14.75 -1.31
C THR A 521 -22.17 -13.55 -2.00
N GLN A 522 -21.25 -12.81 -1.35
CA GLN A 522 -20.70 -11.58 -1.92
C GLN A 522 -19.97 -11.83 -3.25
N LEU A 523 -19.24 -12.94 -3.37
CA LEU A 523 -18.57 -13.36 -4.60
C LEU A 523 -19.55 -13.89 -5.67
N LEU A 524 -20.60 -14.62 -5.27
CA LEU A 524 -21.59 -15.20 -6.20
C LEU A 524 -22.55 -14.14 -6.76
N LEU A 525 -22.85 -13.10 -5.98
CA LEU A 525 -23.62 -11.93 -6.40
C LEU A 525 -22.90 -11.13 -7.50
N ALA A 526 -21.56 -11.04 -7.44
CA ALA A 526 -20.75 -10.41 -8.49
C ALA A 526 -20.86 -11.14 -9.85
N HIS A 527 -21.19 -12.43 -9.86
CA HIS A 527 -21.43 -13.22 -11.07
C HIS A 527 -22.90 -13.27 -11.52
N GLY A 528 -23.78 -12.45 -10.94
CA GLY A 528 -25.13 -12.18 -11.48
C GLY A 528 -26.20 -13.23 -11.19
N SER A 529 -25.98 -14.12 -10.20
CA SER A 529 -27.01 -15.05 -9.73
C SER A 529 -27.08 -15.00 -8.20
N VAL A 530 -28.28 -14.76 -7.63
CA VAL A 530 -28.52 -15.00 -6.20
C VAL A 530 -28.73 -16.51 -6.03
N PRO A 531 -27.78 -17.26 -5.43
CA PRO A 531 -27.97 -18.68 -5.21
C PRO A 531 -29.04 -18.91 -4.15
N SER A 532 -29.85 -19.96 -4.31
CA SER A 532 -30.83 -20.34 -3.28
C SER A 532 -30.10 -20.77 -1.99
N ARG A 533 -30.77 -20.61 -0.83
CA ARG A 533 -30.21 -21.03 0.48
C ARG A 533 -29.74 -22.49 0.48
N GLU A 534 -30.44 -23.37 -0.25
CA GLU A 534 -30.09 -24.78 -0.42
C GLU A 534 -28.76 -25.00 -1.16
N LEU A 535 -28.40 -24.11 -2.10
CA LEU A 535 -27.13 -24.18 -2.83
C LEU A 535 -25.95 -23.67 -2.00
N LEU A 536 -26.20 -22.86 -0.97
CA LEU A 536 -25.18 -22.28 -0.10
C LEU A 536 -24.83 -23.15 1.11
N GLU A 537 -25.75 -24.01 1.55
CA GLU A 537 -25.54 -24.87 2.73
C GLU A 537 -24.25 -25.71 2.68
N PRO A 538 -23.85 -26.32 1.54
CA PRO A 538 -22.57 -27.03 1.46
C PRO A 538 -21.35 -26.14 1.73
N PHE A 539 -21.36 -24.89 1.24
CA PHE A 539 -20.27 -23.93 1.45
C PHE A 539 -20.24 -23.42 2.89
N ARG A 540 -21.42 -23.20 3.50
CA ARG A 540 -21.54 -22.90 4.91
C ARG A 540 -20.94 -24.00 5.80
N GLN A 541 -21.24 -25.26 5.49
CA GLN A 541 -20.68 -26.40 6.24
C GLN A 541 -19.16 -26.47 6.13
N VAL A 542 -18.61 -26.20 4.94
CA VAL A 542 -17.16 -26.11 4.73
C VAL A 542 -16.57 -24.99 5.58
N GLY A 543 -17.17 -23.79 5.57
CA GLY A 543 -16.73 -22.68 6.41
C GLY A 543 -16.75 -23.02 7.90
N ILE A 544 -17.77 -23.74 8.38
CA ILE A 544 -17.82 -24.23 9.76
C ILE A 544 -16.66 -25.18 10.07
N GLU A 545 -16.29 -26.08 9.15
CA GLU A 545 -15.13 -26.95 9.37
C GLU A 545 -13.83 -26.15 9.49
N HIS A 546 -13.63 -25.10 8.68
CA HIS A 546 -12.48 -24.20 8.85
C HIS A 546 -12.48 -23.49 10.21
N LEU A 547 -13.64 -23.03 10.70
CA LEU A 547 -13.75 -22.46 12.06
C LEU A 547 -13.47 -23.52 13.15
N ARG A 548 -13.82 -24.79 12.94
CA ARG A 548 -13.44 -25.89 13.87
C ARG A 548 -11.94 -26.12 13.88
N GLU A 549 -11.26 -26.00 12.74
CA GLU A 549 -9.80 -26.06 12.68
C GLU A 549 -9.17 -24.91 13.46
N LEU A 550 -9.66 -23.67 13.29
CA LEU A 550 -9.23 -22.51 14.08
C LEU A 550 -9.51 -22.69 15.59
N ALA A 551 -10.62 -23.32 15.95
CA ALA A 551 -10.92 -23.67 17.34
C ALA A 551 -9.96 -24.73 17.90
N THR A 552 -9.57 -25.71 17.07
CA THR A 552 -8.63 -26.78 17.46
C THR A 552 -7.24 -26.23 17.80
N ILE A 553 -6.79 -25.19 17.07
CA ILE A 553 -5.53 -24.49 17.38
C ILE A 553 -5.64 -23.44 18.49
N GLY A 554 -6.86 -23.22 19.02
CA GLY A 554 -7.11 -22.33 20.16
C GLY A 554 -7.40 -20.88 19.82
N LEU A 555 -7.49 -20.52 18.53
CA LEU A 555 -7.85 -19.17 18.09
C LEU A 555 -9.31 -18.83 18.31
N LEU A 556 -10.18 -19.85 18.32
CA LEU A 556 -11.61 -19.72 18.62
C LEU A 556 -12.00 -20.63 19.78
N ARG A 557 -13.08 -20.28 20.49
CA ARG A 557 -13.74 -21.16 21.45
C ARG A 557 -15.06 -21.66 20.87
N SER A 558 -15.23 -22.98 20.80
CA SER A 558 -16.52 -23.57 20.47
C SER A 558 -17.48 -23.43 21.67
N THR A 559 -18.67 -22.87 21.43
CA THR A 559 -19.77 -22.74 22.40
C THR A 559 -20.95 -23.66 22.09
N GLY A 560 -20.81 -24.48 21.03
CA GLY A 560 -21.78 -25.45 20.55
C GLY A 560 -21.28 -26.11 19.26
N THR A 561 -22.11 -26.92 18.61
CA THR A 561 -21.72 -27.67 17.40
C THR A 561 -21.24 -26.77 16.27
N ASP A 562 -21.87 -25.60 16.10
CA ASP A 562 -21.65 -24.65 14.99
C ASP A 562 -21.56 -23.19 15.48
N ARG A 563 -21.18 -22.97 16.74
CA ARG A 563 -21.01 -21.62 17.31
C ARG A 563 -19.62 -21.46 17.91
N PHE A 564 -19.02 -20.32 17.61
CA PHE A 564 -17.66 -19.97 17.98
C PHE A 564 -17.63 -18.58 18.60
N THR A 565 -16.59 -18.30 19.38
CA THR A 565 -16.29 -16.94 19.86
C THR A 565 -14.79 -16.69 19.80
N VAL A 566 -14.39 -15.44 19.54
CA VAL A 566 -12.99 -15.03 19.57
C VAL A 566 -12.59 -14.66 21.00
N PRO A 567 -11.60 -15.32 21.62
CA PRO A 567 -11.07 -14.90 22.92
C PRO A 567 -10.57 -13.46 22.86
N GLY A 568 -10.95 -12.62 23.84
CA GLY A 568 -10.60 -11.19 23.87
C GLY A 568 -9.13 -10.89 23.55
N PRO A 569 -8.15 -11.53 24.24
CA PRO A 569 -6.73 -11.32 23.96
C PRO A 569 -6.24 -11.74 22.57
N LEU A 570 -7.01 -12.54 21.82
CA LEU A 570 -6.64 -13.01 20.47
C LEU A 570 -7.38 -12.26 19.35
N ARG A 571 -8.21 -11.26 19.68
CA ARG A 571 -8.97 -10.50 18.67
C ARG A 571 -8.08 -9.83 17.64
N GLY A 572 -6.95 -9.26 18.07
CA GLY A 572 -6.00 -8.62 17.15
C GLY A 572 -5.32 -9.60 16.19
N ILE A 573 -5.00 -10.81 16.65
CA ILE A 573 -4.52 -11.91 15.79
C ILE A 573 -5.58 -12.32 14.77
N VAL A 574 -6.82 -12.57 15.21
CA VAL A 574 -7.91 -13.02 14.33
C VAL A 574 -8.27 -11.94 13.30
N ALA A 575 -8.26 -10.66 13.70
CA ALA A 575 -8.49 -9.55 12.78
C ALA A 575 -7.41 -9.48 11.69
N ARG A 576 -6.13 -9.66 12.04
CA ARG A 576 -5.04 -9.75 11.04
C ARG A 576 -5.23 -10.90 10.06
N ILE A 577 -5.63 -12.08 10.54
CA ILE A 577 -5.94 -13.24 9.68
C ILE A 577 -7.06 -12.88 8.69
N VAL A 578 -8.14 -12.26 9.17
CA VAL A 578 -9.27 -11.82 8.32
C VAL A 578 -8.78 -10.87 7.24
N THR A 579 -7.96 -9.87 7.60
CA THR A 579 -7.40 -8.89 6.65
C THR A 579 -6.56 -9.57 5.57
N GLU A 580 -5.60 -10.43 5.95
CA GLU A 580 -4.70 -11.12 5.00
C GLU A 580 -5.45 -12.04 4.02
N VAL A 581 -6.45 -12.79 4.52
CA VAL A 581 -7.27 -13.65 3.66
C VAL A 581 -8.13 -12.82 2.72
N ARG A 582 -8.74 -11.73 3.22
CA ARG A 582 -9.53 -10.81 2.39
C ARG A 582 -8.71 -10.25 1.24
N GLU A 583 -7.51 -9.74 1.52
CA GLU A 583 -6.61 -9.19 0.50
C GLU A 583 -6.16 -10.27 -0.51
N SER A 584 -5.96 -11.50 -0.06
CA SER A 584 -5.64 -12.62 -0.95
C SER A 584 -6.80 -12.97 -1.89
N ILE A 585 -8.04 -12.96 -1.41
CA ILE A 585 -9.21 -13.16 -2.26
C ILE A 585 -9.39 -12.01 -3.26
N LEU A 586 -9.21 -10.76 -2.81
CA LEU A 586 -9.31 -9.58 -3.69
C LEU A 586 -8.26 -9.61 -4.81
N ARG A 587 -7.02 -10.03 -4.50
CA ARG A 587 -5.97 -10.20 -5.51
C ARG A 587 -6.35 -11.22 -6.59
N VAL A 588 -6.90 -12.38 -6.20
CA VAL A 588 -7.33 -13.41 -7.15
C VAL A 588 -8.57 -12.99 -7.92
N ALA A 589 -9.50 -12.26 -7.30
CA ALA A 589 -10.68 -11.74 -8.00
C ALA A 589 -10.34 -10.67 -9.05
N ARG A 590 -9.18 -10.00 -8.93
CA ARG A 590 -8.67 -8.99 -9.87
C ARG A 590 -7.84 -9.57 -11.02
N SER A 591 -7.25 -10.77 -10.85
CA SER A 591 -6.53 -11.49 -11.91
C SER A 591 -7.48 -12.19 -12.87
#